data_AF-A0AAD2D7T3-F1
#
_entry.id   AF-A0AAD2D7T3-F1
#
_cell.length_a   1.000
_cell.length_b   1.000
_cell.length_c   1.000
_cell.angle_alpha   90.00
_cell.angle_beta   90.00
_cell.angle_gamma   90.00
#
_symmetry.space_group_name_H-M   'P 1'
#
loop_
_entity.id
_entity.type
_entity.pdbx_description
1 polymer ?
#
loop_
_entity_poly.entity_id
_entity_poly.type
_entity_poly.pdbx_seq_one_letter_code
_entity_poly.pdbx_strand_id
1 'polypeptide(L)'
;MKELTDEKKFTELLFVQKLDRIKGWISKLTPTEREDFRRDAKSVICRGIPEGEVKQIQRGLNLEDSFFYLSRIYVPCAMFYGYRMGYFEDRVTFKEIKRIGKYAINMYLIALSGHLLLRYYASPIIEKHREFSEYELQRKASNDFLIQRNYLKEKQTKSKESTGTLLK
;
A
#
# COMPACT_ATOMS: atom_id res chain seq x y z
N MET A 1 -24.03 -26.55 21.01
CA MET A 1 -22.85 -25.71 20.76
C MET A 1 -21.68 -26.64 20.45
N LYS A 2 -21.12 -26.62 19.24
CA LYS A 2 -19.96 -27.45 18.89
C LYS A 2 -18.71 -26.73 19.36
N GLU A 3 -18.03 -27.28 20.37
CA GLU A 3 -16.68 -26.88 20.75
C GLU A 3 -15.75 -27.13 19.56
N LEU A 4 -15.40 -26.06 18.85
CA LEU A 4 -14.38 -26.07 17.81
C LEU A 4 -13.03 -26.20 18.52
N THR A 5 -12.38 -27.33 18.29
CA THR A 5 -11.03 -27.70 18.75
C THR A 5 -10.02 -26.57 18.57
N ASP A 6 -9.16 -26.38 19.57
CA ASP A 6 -8.21 -25.27 19.69
C ASP A 6 -7.32 -25.05 18.44
N GLU A 7 -7.00 -26.14 17.72
CA GLU A 7 -6.27 -26.08 16.45
C GLU A 7 -6.98 -25.24 15.38
N LYS A 8 -8.32 -25.33 15.27
CA LYS A 8 -9.08 -24.55 14.27
C LYS A 8 -9.04 -23.06 14.59
N LYS A 9 -9.14 -22.69 15.87
CA LYS A 9 -9.00 -21.29 16.32
C LYS A 9 -7.60 -20.75 16.04
N PHE A 10 -6.56 -21.56 16.26
CA PHE A 10 -5.18 -21.17 15.96
C PHE A 10 -4.94 -20.98 14.46
N THR A 11 -5.49 -21.86 13.62
CA THR A 11 -5.38 -21.72 12.16
C THR A 11 -6.14 -20.50 11.64
N GLU A 12 -7.33 -20.20 12.19
CA GLU A 12 -8.07 -18.97 11.90
C GLU A 12 -7.31 -17.71 12.35
N LEU A 13 -6.70 -17.73 13.53
CA LEU A 13 -5.84 -16.64 14.04
C LEU A 13 -4.63 -16.39 13.13
N LEU A 14 -3.96 -17.45 12.66
CA LEU A 14 -2.85 -17.33 11.70
C LEU A 14 -3.31 -16.77 10.36
N PHE A 15 -4.52 -17.14 9.91
CA PHE A 15 -5.10 -16.61 8.67
C PHE A 15 -5.47 -15.13 8.81
N VAL A 16 -6.08 -14.73 9.93
CA VAL A 16 -6.39 -13.33 10.24
C VAL A 16 -5.11 -12.50 10.32
N GLN A 17 -4.06 -12.99 11.00
CA GLN A 17 -2.76 -12.29 11.03
C GLN A 17 -2.11 -12.16 9.65
N LYS A 18 -2.23 -13.19 8.78
CA LYS A 18 -1.77 -13.09 7.39
C LYS A 18 -2.58 -12.06 6.61
N LEU A 19 -3.91 -12.04 6.78
CA LEU A 19 -4.77 -11.07 6.13
C LEU A 19 -4.53 -9.63 6.61
N ASP A 20 -4.28 -9.42 7.90
CA ASP A 20 -3.94 -8.10 8.45
C ASP A 20 -2.56 -7.64 7.97
N ARG A 21 -1.60 -8.56 7.86
CA ARG A 21 -0.30 -8.26 7.25
C ARG A 21 -0.45 -7.87 5.79
N ILE A 22 -1.31 -8.59 5.04
CA ILE A 22 -1.63 -8.28 3.65
C ILE A 22 -2.37 -6.95 3.54
N LYS A 23 -3.36 -6.67 4.39
CA LYS A 23 -4.08 -5.39 4.45
C LYS A 23 -3.15 -4.23 4.75
N GLY A 24 -2.27 -4.37 5.74
CA GLY A 24 -1.27 -3.37 6.08
C GLY A 24 -0.24 -3.15 4.97
N TRP A 25 0.01 -4.17 4.14
CA TRP A 25 0.83 -4.03 2.94
C TRP A 25 0.08 -3.35 1.80
N ILE A 26 -1.20 -3.69 1.60
CA ILE A 26 -2.09 -3.08 0.58
C ILE A 26 -2.41 -1.62 0.91
N SER A 27 -2.61 -1.26 2.18
CA SER A 27 -2.81 0.13 2.59
C SER A 27 -1.58 0.99 2.30
N LYS A 28 -0.39 0.36 2.35
CA LYS A 28 0.89 0.97 1.96
C LYS A 28 1.12 1.10 0.46
N LEU A 29 0.18 0.58 -0.35
CA LEU A 29 0.21 0.65 -1.80
C LEU A 29 -0.82 1.67 -2.32
N THR A 30 -1.26 2.57 -1.44
CA THR A 30 -2.13 3.69 -1.82
C THR A 30 -1.38 4.66 -2.73
N PRO A 31 -2.08 5.35 -3.66
CA PRO A 31 -1.47 6.31 -4.58
C PRO A 31 -0.61 7.37 -3.87
N THR A 32 -1.04 7.78 -2.68
CA THR A 32 -0.35 8.75 -1.82
C THR A 32 1.00 8.24 -1.34
N GLU A 33 1.09 7.01 -0.83
CA GLU A 33 2.38 6.45 -0.40
C GLU A 33 3.36 6.27 -1.58
N ARG A 34 2.83 5.93 -2.75
CA ARG A 34 3.64 5.85 -3.97
C ARG A 34 4.28 7.19 -4.33
N GLU A 35 3.49 8.26 -4.32
CA GLU A 35 3.98 9.61 -4.60
C GLU A 35 4.96 10.10 -3.52
N ASP A 36 4.65 9.85 -2.25
CA ASP A 36 5.53 10.15 -1.12
C ASP A 36 6.89 9.46 -1.29
N PHE A 37 6.92 8.17 -1.59
CA PHE A 37 8.17 7.42 -1.76
C PHE A 37 8.98 7.89 -2.98
N ARG A 38 8.33 8.25 -4.10
CA ARG A 38 9.03 8.84 -5.25
C ARG A 38 9.63 10.20 -4.91
N ARG A 39 8.92 11.02 -4.13
CA ARG A 39 9.43 12.32 -3.67
C ARG A 39 10.64 12.13 -2.75
N ASP A 40 10.56 11.19 -1.82
CA ASP A 40 11.69 10.82 -0.95
C ASP A 40 12.90 10.37 -1.78
N ALA A 41 12.71 9.45 -2.73
CA ALA A 41 13.76 8.97 -3.61
C ALA A 41 14.45 10.10 -4.40
N LYS A 42 13.66 11.04 -4.96
CA LYS A 42 14.19 12.21 -5.66
C LYS A 42 14.91 13.17 -4.71
N SER A 43 14.40 13.36 -3.50
CA SER A 43 15.04 14.22 -2.50
C SER A 43 16.42 13.70 -2.11
N VAL A 44 16.58 12.38 -1.96
CA VAL A 44 17.86 11.74 -1.65
C VAL A 44 18.86 11.94 -2.79
N ILE A 45 18.41 11.84 -4.05
CA ILE A 45 19.27 12.14 -5.21
C ILE A 45 19.78 13.59 -5.15
N CYS A 46 18.91 14.56 -4.84
CA CYS A 46 19.28 15.98 -4.77
C CYS A 46 20.22 16.32 -3.62
N ARG A 47 20.36 15.46 -2.60
CA ARG A 47 21.27 15.67 -1.44
C ARG A 47 22.74 15.41 -1.74
N GLY A 48 23.08 14.88 -2.91
CA GLY A 48 24.47 14.63 -3.31
C GLY A 48 25.03 13.30 -2.81
N ILE A 49 24.29 12.21 -3.02
CA ILE A 49 24.77 10.83 -2.77
C ILE A 49 25.74 10.36 -3.89
N PRO A 50 26.56 9.32 -3.65
CA PRO A 50 27.48 8.77 -4.65
C PRO A 50 26.78 8.42 -5.97
N GLU A 51 27.41 8.71 -7.11
CA GLU A 51 26.82 8.49 -8.44
C GLU A 51 26.35 7.05 -8.69
N GLY A 52 27.04 6.07 -8.11
CA GLY A 52 26.65 4.65 -8.21
C GLY A 52 25.27 4.39 -7.60
N GLU A 53 24.96 5.03 -6.48
CA GLU A 53 23.69 4.90 -5.77
C GLU A 53 22.59 5.73 -6.45
N VAL A 54 22.93 6.91 -7.00
CA VAL A 54 22.02 7.70 -7.87
C VAL A 54 21.52 6.84 -9.03
N LYS A 55 22.43 6.18 -9.74
CA LYS A 55 22.09 5.30 -10.88
C LYS A 55 21.15 4.17 -10.45
N GLN A 56 21.30 3.63 -9.23
CA GLN A 56 20.44 2.56 -8.73
C GLN A 56 19.02 3.06 -8.40
N ILE A 57 18.88 4.22 -7.74
CA ILE A 57 17.55 4.83 -7.50
C ILE A 57 16.90 5.19 -8.84
N GLN A 58 17.65 5.75 -9.78
CA GLN A 58 17.14 6.17 -11.07
C GLN A 58 16.72 4.99 -11.95
N ARG A 59 17.43 3.85 -11.87
CA ARG A 59 16.95 2.57 -12.44
C ARG A 59 15.61 2.15 -11.84
N GLY A 60 15.45 2.23 -10.52
CA GLY A 60 14.18 1.93 -9.86
C GLY A 60 13.04 2.83 -10.33
N LEU A 61 13.28 4.14 -10.45
CA LEU A 61 12.30 5.12 -10.94
C LEU A 61 11.90 4.86 -12.40
N ASN A 62 12.88 4.57 -13.25
CA ASN A 62 12.64 4.25 -14.66
C ASN A 62 11.87 2.93 -14.83
N LEU A 63 12.15 1.92 -13.99
CA LEU A 63 11.37 0.69 -13.96
C LEU A 63 9.93 0.97 -13.56
N GLU A 64 9.70 1.72 -12.48
CA GLU A 64 8.35 2.08 -12.06
C GLU A 64 7.57 2.80 -13.17
N ASP A 65 8.19 3.76 -13.87
CA ASP A 65 7.56 4.44 -15.00
C ASP A 65 7.27 3.48 -16.16
N SER A 66 8.21 2.58 -16.47
CA SER A 66 8.02 1.56 -17.52
C SER A 66 6.82 0.66 -17.22
N PHE A 67 6.70 0.17 -15.98
CA PHE A 67 5.56 -0.64 -15.53
C PHE A 67 4.26 0.15 -15.54
N PHE A 68 4.31 1.44 -15.22
CA PHE A 68 3.15 2.31 -15.30
C PHE A 68 2.66 2.49 -16.74
N TYR A 69 3.55 2.77 -17.69
CA TYR A 69 3.19 2.84 -19.12
C TYR A 69 2.70 1.49 -19.65
N LEU A 70 3.36 0.40 -19.26
CA LEU A 70 2.93 -0.95 -19.62
C LEU A 70 1.52 -1.26 -19.11
N SER A 71 1.19 -0.87 -17.88
CA SER A 71 -0.15 -1.06 -17.32
C SER A 71 -1.21 -0.31 -18.14
N ARG A 72 -0.92 0.91 -18.63
CA ARG A 72 -1.86 1.69 -19.44
C ARG A 72 -2.05 1.13 -20.84
N ILE A 73 -1.02 0.55 -21.43
CA ILE A 73 -1.08 -0.11 -22.75
C ILE A 73 -1.74 -1.49 -22.65
N TYR A 74 -1.63 -2.16 -21.50
CA TYR A 74 -2.21 -3.49 -21.29
C TYR A 74 -3.73 -3.52 -21.53
N VAL A 75 -4.48 -2.53 -21.02
CA VAL A 75 -5.95 -2.50 -21.17
C VAL A 75 -6.40 -2.44 -22.63
N PRO A 76 -5.94 -1.48 -23.47
CA PRO A 76 -6.33 -1.45 -24.88
C PRO A 76 -5.86 -2.70 -25.64
N CYS A 77 -4.67 -3.23 -25.36
CA CYS A 77 -4.20 -4.48 -25.98
C CYS A 77 -5.08 -5.68 -25.61
N ALA A 78 -5.45 -5.84 -24.33
CA ALA A 78 -6.30 -6.92 -23.86
C ALA A 78 -7.74 -6.81 -24.41
N MET A 79 -8.25 -5.59 -24.53
CA MET A 79 -9.55 -5.32 -25.17
C MET A 79 -9.52 -5.65 -26.66
N PHE A 80 -8.50 -5.20 -27.39
CA PHE A 80 -8.34 -5.50 -28.82
C PHE A 80 -8.20 -7.00 -29.07
N TYR A 81 -7.40 -7.68 -28.26
CA TYR A 81 -7.27 -9.14 -28.34
C TYR A 81 -8.61 -9.83 -28.06
N GLY A 82 -9.34 -9.40 -27.03
CA GLY A 82 -10.67 -9.92 -26.72
C GLY A 82 -11.66 -9.71 -27.86
N TYR A 83 -11.66 -8.53 -28.48
CA TYR A 83 -12.47 -8.23 -29.65
C TYR A 83 -12.15 -9.17 -30.82
N ARG A 84 -10.87 -9.36 -31.13
CA ARG A 84 -10.46 -10.27 -32.21
C ARG A 84 -10.87 -11.74 -31.94
N MET A 85 -10.95 -12.14 -30.68
CA MET A 85 -11.37 -13.47 -30.26
C MET A 85 -12.90 -13.64 -30.17
N GLY A 86 -13.68 -12.61 -30.54
CA GLY A 86 -15.15 -12.66 -30.48
C GLY A 86 -15.69 -12.72 -29.05
N TYR A 87 -14.95 -12.17 -28.08
CA TYR A 87 -15.35 -12.17 -26.67
C TYR A 87 -16.40 -11.13 -26.30
N PHE A 88 -16.66 -10.19 -27.20
CA PHE A 88 -17.64 -9.13 -27.04
C PHE A 88 -18.80 -9.38 -28.00
N GLU A 89 -19.99 -9.53 -27.43
CA GLU A 89 -21.27 -9.68 -28.13
C GLU A 89 -21.93 -8.30 -28.31
N ASP A 90 -22.98 -8.21 -29.14
CA ASP A 90 -23.71 -6.96 -29.38
C ASP A 90 -24.43 -6.41 -28.13
N ARG A 91 -24.58 -7.24 -27.09
CA ARG A 91 -25.19 -6.85 -25.80
C ARG A 91 -24.23 -7.12 -24.66
N VAL A 92 -24.12 -6.14 -23.75
CA VAL A 92 -23.25 -6.27 -22.59
C VAL A 92 -23.72 -7.42 -21.69
N THR A 93 -22.89 -8.45 -21.53
CA THR A 93 -23.17 -9.59 -20.66
C THR A 93 -22.35 -9.53 -19.36
N PHE A 94 -22.83 -10.19 -18.30
CA PHE A 94 -22.10 -10.27 -17.03
C PHE A 94 -20.71 -10.92 -17.19
N LYS A 95 -20.56 -11.82 -18.18
CA LYS A 95 -19.27 -12.46 -18.50
C LYS A 95 -18.24 -11.43 -19.01
N GLU A 96 -18.67 -10.47 -19.82
CA GLU A 96 -17.81 -9.40 -20.31
C GLU A 96 -17.41 -8.45 -19.18
N ILE A 97 -18.37 -8.03 -18.35
CA ILE A 97 -18.08 -7.19 -17.17
C ILE A 97 -17.04 -7.87 -16.27
N LYS A 98 -17.18 -9.18 -16.03
CA LYS A 98 -16.21 -9.96 -15.26
C LYS A 98 -14.81 -9.98 -15.91
N ARG A 99 -14.73 -10.04 -17.25
CA ARG A 99 -13.45 -9.97 -17.98
C ARG A 99 -12.83 -8.58 -17.92
N ILE A 100 -13.62 -7.53 -18.12
CA ILE A 100 -13.18 -6.14 -18.01
C ILE A 100 -12.63 -5.88 -16.60
N GLY A 101 -13.36 -6.33 -15.57
CA GLY A 101 -12.90 -6.28 -14.18
C GLY A 101 -11.56 -7.00 -13.98
N LYS A 102 -11.38 -8.19 -14.58
CA LYS A 102 -10.09 -8.91 -14.55
C LYS A 102 -8.97 -8.11 -15.23
N TYR A 103 -9.24 -7.42 -16.33
CA TYR A 103 -8.25 -6.55 -16.98
C TYR A 103 -7.87 -5.36 -16.11
N ALA A 104 -8.83 -4.72 -15.44
CA ALA A 104 -8.56 -3.63 -14.50
C ALA A 104 -7.72 -4.10 -13.30
N ILE A 105 -8.01 -5.28 -12.75
CA ILE A 105 -7.20 -5.88 -11.67
C ILE A 105 -5.77 -6.14 -12.14
N ASN A 106 -5.61 -6.76 -13.32
CA ASN A 106 -4.28 -7.04 -13.87
C ASN A 106 -3.49 -5.76 -14.15
N MET A 107 -4.14 -4.72 -14.69
CA MET A 107 -3.53 -3.40 -14.86
C MET A 107 -3.02 -2.87 -13.52
N TYR A 108 -3.84 -2.93 -12.47
CA TYR A 108 -3.45 -2.49 -11.13
C TYR A 108 -2.26 -3.27 -10.59
N LEU A 109 -2.25 -4.60 -10.74
CA LEU A 109 -1.14 -5.46 -10.33
C LEU A 109 0.16 -5.14 -11.07
N ILE A 110 0.10 -4.87 -12.38
CA ILE A 110 1.28 -4.46 -13.16
C ILE A 110 1.81 -3.13 -12.64
N ALA A 111 0.96 -2.13 -12.45
CA ALA A 111 1.38 -0.83 -11.89
C ALA A 111 2.00 -0.99 -10.49
N LEU A 112 1.41 -1.87 -9.67
CA LEU A 112 1.85 -2.15 -8.31
C LEU A 112 3.22 -2.87 -8.27
N SER A 113 3.47 -3.80 -9.20
CA SER A 113 4.78 -4.45 -9.33
C SER A 113 5.89 -3.45 -9.64
N GLY A 114 5.62 -2.41 -10.44
CA GLY A 114 6.57 -1.34 -10.69
C GLY A 114 6.98 -0.60 -9.42
N HIS A 115 6.00 -0.31 -8.56
CA HIS A 115 6.26 0.36 -7.28
C HIS A 115 7.05 -0.54 -6.30
N LEU A 116 6.75 -1.83 -6.27
CA LEU A 116 7.50 -2.79 -5.45
C LEU A 116 8.96 -2.91 -5.88
N LEU A 117 9.22 -2.92 -7.18
CA LEU A 117 10.59 -2.92 -7.71
C LEU A 117 11.32 -1.64 -7.31
N LEU A 118 10.67 -0.47 -7.41
CA LEU A 118 11.26 0.78 -6.93
C LEU A 118 11.63 0.67 -5.44
N ARG A 119 10.73 0.18 -4.58
CA ARG A 119 11.05 -0.01 -3.16
C ARG A 119 12.21 -0.98 -2.98
N TYR A 120 12.21 -2.11 -3.68
CA TYR A 120 13.30 -3.09 -3.57
C TYR A 120 14.68 -2.50 -3.91
N TYR A 121 14.78 -1.68 -4.96
CA TYR A 121 16.05 -1.08 -5.36
C TYR A 121 16.43 0.17 -4.55
N ALA A 122 15.46 1.00 -4.17
CA ALA A 122 15.72 2.30 -3.58
C ALA A 122 15.63 2.32 -2.05
N SER A 123 14.83 1.46 -1.40
CA SER A 123 14.70 1.43 0.06
C SER A 123 16.04 1.28 0.80
N PRO A 124 16.98 0.38 0.43
CA PRO A 124 18.24 0.27 1.18
C PRO A 124 19.09 1.54 1.08
N ILE A 125 19.02 2.27 -0.03
CA ILE A 125 19.76 3.53 -0.23
C ILE A 125 19.05 4.68 0.49
N ILE A 126 17.73 4.76 0.37
CA ILE A 126 16.90 5.76 1.04
C ILE A 126 17.03 5.61 2.55
N GLU A 127 17.02 4.40 3.09
CA GLU A 127 17.23 4.14 4.52
C GLU A 127 18.66 4.48 4.97
N LYS A 128 19.67 4.19 4.14
CA LYS A 128 21.07 4.54 4.41
C LYS A 128 21.32 6.05 4.45
N HIS A 129 20.62 6.81 3.60
CA HIS A 129 20.75 8.28 3.49
C HIS A 129 19.59 9.05 4.09
N ARG A 130 18.71 8.34 4.82
CA ARG A 130 17.67 8.95 5.64
C ARG A 130 18.31 9.50 6.91
N GLU A 131 18.96 10.64 6.77
CA GLU A 131 18.89 11.62 7.84
C GLU A 131 17.43 12.06 7.92
N PHE A 132 16.77 11.75 9.05
CA PHE A 132 15.36 12.02 9.33
C PHE A 132 14.95 13.36 8.71
N SER A 133 14.21 13.33 7.60
CA SER A 133 13.73 14.59 7.02
C SER A 133 12.79 15.23 8.05
N GLU A 134 12.85 16.55 8.23
CA GLU A 134 11.97 17.28 9.15
C GLU A 134 10.49 16.98 8.90
N TYR A 135 10.13 16.61 7.66
CA TYR A 135 8.80 16.15 7.25
C TYR A 135 8.42 14.79 7.87
N GLU A 136 9.39 13.86 7.92
CA GLU A 136 9.42 12.64 8.74
C GLU A 136 9.00 12.87 10.20
N LEU A 137 9.75 13.77 10.83
CA LEU A 137 9.57 14.18 12.22
C LEU A 137 8.24 14.86 12.46
N GLN A 138 7.79 15.75 11.58
CA GLN A 138 6.48 16.42 11.72
C GLN A 138 5.30 15.45 11.59
N ARG A 139 5.39 14.47 10.68
CA ARG A 139 4.34 13.45 10.51
C ARG A 139 4.31 12.46 11.67
N LYS A 140 5.48 12.03 12.17
CA LYS A 140 5.59 11.25 13.42
C LYS A 140 5.09 12.04 14.62
N ALA A 141 5.47 13.30 14.77
CA ALA A 141 5.03 14.17 15.86
C ALA A 141 3.52 14.41 15.84
N SER A 142 2.92 14.59 14.65
CA SER A 142 1.47 14.72 14.50
C SER A 142 0.73 13.43 14.89
N ASN A 143 1.28 12.27 14.52
CA ASN A 143 0.73 10.97 14.90
C ASN A 143 0.89 10.70 16.41
N ASP A 144 2.04 11.03 17.01
CA ASP A 144 2.26 10.93 18.46
C ASP A 144 1.31 11.86 19.24
N PHE A 145 1.05 13.06 18.72
CA PHE A 145 0.08 13.99 19.32
C PHE A 145 -1.34 13.42 19.30
N LEU A 146 -1.73 12.76 18.20
CA LEU A 146 -3.02 12.05 18.09
C LEU A 146 -3.12 10.89 19.07
N ILE A 147 -2.04 10.11 19.23
CA ILE A 147 -1.97 8.99 20.18
C ILE A 147 -2.09 9.50 21.62
N GLN A 148 -1.35 10.55 21.99
CA GLN A 148 -1.44 11.16 23.33
C GLN A 148 -2.83 11.74 23.61
N ARG A 149 -3.44 12.41 22.63
CA ARG A 149 -4.80 12.93 22.76
C ARG A 149 -5.82 11.82 22.98
N ASN A 150 -5.71 10.71 22.26
CA ASN A 150 -6.60 9.56 22.42
C ASN A 150 -6.41 8.88 23.79
N TYR A 151 -5.15 8.73 24.23
CA TYR A 151 -4.83 8.22 25.56
C TYR A 151 -5.43 9.08 26.69
N LEU A 152 -5.32 10.41 26.58
CA LEU A 152 -5.89 11.34 27.56
C LEU A 152 -7.42 11.28 27.59
N LYS A 153 -8.07 11.18 26.42
CA LYS A 153 -9.52 11.00 26.33
C LYS A 153 -9.95 9.69 27.00
N GLU A 154 -9.24 8.59 26.75
CA GLU A 154 -9.55 7.28 27.33
C GLU A 154 -9.38 7.26 28.85
N LYS A 155 -8.36 7.96 29.37
CA LYS A 155 -8.15 8.12 30.81
C LYS A 155 -9.25 8.96 31.46
N GLN A 156 -9.74 10.01 30.79
CA GLN A 156 -10.85 10.82 31.28
C GLN A 156 -12.18 10.07 31.29
N THR A 157 -12.46 9.23 30.28
CA THR A 157 -13.66 8.38 30.29
C THR A 157 -13.61 7.34 31.41
N LYS A 158 -12.48 6.67 31.61
CA LYS A 158 -12.31 5.71 32.73
C LYS A 158 -12.44 6.38 34.10
N SER A 159 -11.94 7.61 34.25
CA SER A 159 -12.08 8.39 35.49
C SER A 159 -13.53 8.84 35.75
N LYS A 160 -14.33 9.07 34.71
CA LYS A 160 -15.77 9.40 34.84
C LYS A 160 -16.61 8.17 35.17
N GLU A 161 -16.27 7.01 34.62
CA GLU A 161 -16.91 5.74 34.97
C GLU A 161 -16.60 5.32 36.42
N SER A 162 -15.37 5.53 36.90
CA SER A 162 -15.00 5.25 38.30
C SER A 162 -15.68 6.20 39.30
N THR A 163 -15.93 7.45 38.94
CA THR A 163 -16.67 8.42 39.79
C THR A 163 -18.19 8.22 39.72
N GLY A 164 -18.73 7.72 38.60
CA GLY A 164 -20.14 7.32 38.49
C GLY A 164 -20.50 6.06 39.29
N THR A 165 -19.51 5.25 39.68
CA THR A 165 -19.72 4.04 40.50
C THR A 165 -19.67 4.34 42.00
N LEU A 166 -19.15 5.51 42.41
CA LEU A 166 -19.11 5.97 43.81
C LEU A 166 -20.33 6.82 44.23
N LEU A 167 -21.25 7.08 43.29
CA LEU A 167 -22.49 7.85 43.52
C LEU A 167 -23.76 7.00 43.32
N LYS A 168 -23.65 5.67 43.43
CA LYS A 168 -24.79 4.76 43.53
C LYS A 168 -24.78 4.03 44.87
#